data_AF-A2FIK5-F1
#
_entry.id   AF-A2FIK5-F1
#
_cell.length_a   1.000
_cell.length_b   1.000
_cell.length_c   1.000
_cell.angle_alpha   90.00
_cell.angle_beta   90.00
_cell.angle_gamma   90.00
#
_symmetry.space_group_name_H-M   'P 1'
#
loop_
_entity.id
_entity.type
_entity.pdbx_description
1 polymer ?
#
loop_
_entity_poly.entity_id
_entity_poly.type
_entity_poly.pdbx_seq_one_letter_code
_entity_poly.pdbx_strand_id
1 'polypeptide(L)'
;MDRLLPNGHAPCEECGSRSKFTQKEDQKLIKLVQESGRNPNWREISNIMQTRTPRQCRERYQNYLCPRINHKDFTQEEDELILKQFSIHGNKWNAIAKMFRGRTGNMIRNRWQTLIRKANKKKSKSGRKKHETKKLIEKPKVINIVEPKSAAPSQPNVFDALFTMMDYDQILNDDQFLMSFVGKSANA
;
A
#
# COMPACT_ATOMS: atom_id res chain seq x y z
N MET A 1 -26.29 37.37 -6.84
CA MET A 1 -25.29 38.34 -6.35
C MET A 1 -24.01 37.57 -6.10
N ASP A 2 -23.15 37.54 -7.12
CA ASP A 2 -21.93 36.74 -7.10
C ASP A 2 -20.94 37.28 -6.08
N ARG A 3 -20.59 36.42 -5.13
CA ARG A 3 -19.75 36.74 -3.98
C ARG A 3 -18.30 36.78 -4.44
N LEU A 4 -17.86 37.93 -4.98
CA LEU A 4 -16.47 38.19 -5.33
C LEU A 4 -15.57 38.12 -4.08
N LEU A 5 -14.56 37.26 -4.10
CA LEU A 5 -13.50 37.22 -3.09
C LEU A 5 -12.46 38.34 -3.36
N PRO A 6 -11.78 38.87 -2.32
CA PRO A 6 -10.94 40.08 -2.41
C PRO A 6 -9.71 40.01 -3.33
N ASN A 7 -9.43 38.87 -3.98
CA ASN A 7 -8.17 38.62 -4.69
C ASN A 7 -8.32 38.45 -6.22
N GLY A 8 -9.49 38.73 -6.81
CA GLY A 8 -9.64 38.84 -8.27
C GLY A 8 -9.38 37.55 -9.08
N HIS A 9 -9.20 36.40 -8.43
CA HIS A 9 -9.09 35.11 -9.10
C HIS A 9 -10.46 34.43 -9.08
N ALA A 10 -10.99 34.10 -10.26
CA ALA A 10 -12.17 33.26 -10.38
C ALA A 10 -11.96 31.94 -9.61
N PRO A 11 -12.96 31.43 -8.88
CA PRO A 11 -12.93 30.06 -8.41
C PRO A 11 -12.87 29.16 -9.65
N CYS A 12 -11.74 28.48 -9.89
CA CYS A 12 -11.70 27.43 -10.91
C CYS A 12 -12.63 26.31 -10.46
N GLU A 13 -13.86 26.30 -10.97
CA GLU A 13 -14.93 25.36 -10.57
C GLU A 13 -14.65 23.89 -10.93
N GLU A 14 -13.52 23.59 -11.59
CA GLU A 14 -13.12 22.21 -11.91
C GLU A 14 -11.89 21.71 -11.14
N CYS A 15 -11.41 22.44 -10.13
CA CYS A 15 -10.25 22.01 -9.33
C CYS A 15 -10.69 21.02 -8.23
N GLY A 16 -11.02 19.77 -8.59
CA GLY A 16 -11.45 18.81 -7.58
C GLY A 16 -11.78 17.38 -8.01
N SER A 17 -11.69 17.04 -9.29
CA SER A 17 -12.09 15.68 -9.68
C SER A 17 -11.11 14.64 -9.11
N ARG A 18 -11.65 13.60 -8.46
CA ARG A 18 -10.95 12.33 -8.13
C ARG A 18 -10.47 11.57 -9.38
N SER A 19 -10.43 12.24 -10.53
CA SER A 19 -10.03 11.71 -11.81
C SER A 19 -8.54 11.41 -11.82
N LYS A 20 -8.16 10.38 -12.57
CA LYS A 20 -6.75 10.03 -12.78
C LYS A 20 -6.05 11.16 -13.54
N PHE A 21 -4.79 11.42 -13.19
CA PHE A 21 -3.94 12.30 -13.98
C PHE A 21 -3.78 11.73 -15.39
N THR A 22 -3.97 12.57 -16.38
CA THR A 22 -3.71 12.22 -17.78
C THR A 22 -2.23 12.42 -18.12
N GLN A 23 -1.76 11.79 -19.20
CA GLN A 23 -0.37 11.97 -19.65
C GLN A 23 -0.06 13.43 -20.03
N LYS A 24 -1.04 14.15 -20.60
CA LYS A 24 -0.92 15.59 -20.91
C LYS A 24 -0.73 16.41 -19.63
N GLU A 25 -1.50 16.13 -18.59
CA GLU A 25 -1.35 16.77 -17.28
C GLU A 25 0.00 16.45 -16.64
N ASP A 26 0.45 15.19 -16.70
CA ASP A 26 1.75 14.79 -16.17
C ASP A 26 2.90 15.51 -16.87
N GLN A 27 2.86 15.60 -18.20
CA GLN A 27 3.86 16.35 -19.00
C GLN A 27 3.86 17.84 -18.63
N LYS A 28 2.69 18.46 -18.51
CA LYS A 28 2.56 19.85 -18.09
C LYS A 28 3.14 20.05 -16.68
N LEU A 29 2.81 19.17 -15.74
CA LEU A 29 3.31 19.22 -14.37
C LEU A 29 4.84 19.06 -14.30
N ILE A 30 5.43 18.15 -15.09
CA ILE A 30 6.89 17.99 -15.16
C ILE A 30 7.56 19.27 -15.64
N LYS A 31 7.05 19.89 -16.71
CA LYS A 31 7.60 21.14 -17.25
C LYS A 31 7.55 22.27 -16.23
N LEU A 32 6.40 22.49 -15.61
CA LEU A 32 6.23 23.55 -14.59
C LEU A 32 7.16 23.36 -13.39
N VAL A 33 7.39 22.11 -12.97
CA VAL A 33 8.34 21.81 -11.89
C VAL A 33 9.79 22.08 -12.31
N GLN A 34 10.15 21.77 -13.56
CA GLN A 34 11.49 22.06 -14.10
C GLN A 34 11.74 23.57 -14.18
N GLU A 35 10.74 24.35 -14.62
CA GLU A 35 10.79 25.81 -14.72
C GLU A 35 10.88 26.49 -13.34
N SER A 36 10.21 25.94 -12.32
CA SER A 36 10.24 26.46 -10.94
C SER A 36 11.59 26.27 -10.22
N GLY A 37 12.50 25.47 -10.77
CA GLY A 37 13.83 25.23 -10.21
C GLY A 37 13.86 24.32 -8.97
N ARG A 38 14.79 24.59 -8.03
CA ARG A 38 15.11 23.68 -6.91
C ARG A 38 13.94 23.47 -5.93
N ASN A 39 13.13 24.50 -5.72
CA ASN A 39 12.03 24.51 -4.74
C ASN A 39 10.70 24.85 -5.44
N PRO A 40 9.98 23.86 -5.97
CA PRO A 40 8.77 24.10 -6.74
C PRO A 40 7.66 24.73 -5.88
N ASN A 41 7.13 25.87 -6.32
CA ASN A 41 6.00 26.53 -5.67
C ASN A 41 4.68 25.86 -6.10
N TRP A 42 4.23 24.87 -5.33
CA TRP A 42 3.04 24.08 -5.69
C TRP A 42 1.75 24.90 -5.81
N ARG A 43 1.64 26.05 -5.13
CA ARG A 43 0.48 26.95 -5.27
C ARG A 43 0.44 27.57 -6.66
N GLU A 44 1.57 28.11 -7.09
CA GLU A 44 1.73 28.71 -8.42
C GLU A 44 1.57 27.66 -9.54
N ILE A 45 2.20 26.50 -9.38
CA ILE A 45 2.06 25.39 -10.33
C ILE A 45 0.59 24.97 -10.48
N SER A 46 -0.13 24.86 -9.36
CA SER A 46 -1.56 24.53 -9.37
C SER A 46 -2.40 25.61 -10.04
N ASN A 47 -2.10 26.90 -9.81
CA ASN A 47 -2.77 28.01 -10.48
C ASN A 47 -2.57 27.96 -11.99
N ILE A 48 -1.39 27.56 -12.48
CA ILE A 48 -1.13 27.39 -13.93
C ILE A 48 -1.79 26.11 -14.46
N MET A 49 -1.87 25.05 -13.65
CA MET A 49 -2.56 23.80 -14.02
C MET A 49 -4.07 24.00 -14.15
N GLN A 50 -4.69 24.81 -13.27
CA GLN A 50 -6.13 25.10 -13.13
C GLN A 50 -7.02 23.89 -12.80
N THR A 51 -6.66 22.69 -13.26
CA THR A 51 -7.43 21.45 -13.11
C THR A 51 -7.13 20.69 -11.81
N ARG A 52 -6.01 20.98 -11.14
CA ARG A 52 -5.50 20.21 -10.00
C ARG A 52 -5.09 21.12 -8.86
N THR A 53 -5.32 20.66 -7.63
CA THR A 53 -4.95 21.38 -6.40
C THR A 53 -3.44 21.29 -6.14
N PRO A 54 -2.85 22.21 -5.33
CA PRO A 54 -1.42 22.17 -5.01
C PRO A 54 -0.97 20.85 -4.39
N ARG A 55 -1.83 20.28 -3.53
CA ARG A 55 -1.59 18.98 -2.89
C ARG A 55 -1.53 17.86 -3.92
N GLN A 56 -2.48 17.80 -4.85
CA GLN A 56 -2.52 16.77 -5.89
C GLN A 56 -1.29 16.86 -6.80
N CYS A 57 -0.91 18.06 -7.23
CA CYS A 57 0.30 18.28 -8.04
C CYS A 57 1.56 17.79 -7.32
N ARG A 58 1.74 18.20 -6.06
CA ARG A 58 2.89 17.76 -5.24
C ARG A 58 2.94 16.25 -5.08
N GLU A 59 1.81 15.66 -4.69
CA GLU A 59 1.72 14.22 -4.45
C GLU A 59 1.99 13.41 -5.72
N ARG A 60 1.40 13.83 -6.85
CA ARG A 60 1.62 13.21 -8.16
C ARG A 60 3.09 13.24 -8.53
N TYR A 61 3.73 14.40 -8.41
CA TYR A 61 5.14 14.54 -8.75
C TYR A 61 6.04 13.70 -7.83
N GLN A 62 5.88 13.81 -6.52
CA GLN A 62 6.73 13.14 -5.53
C GLN A 62 6.59 11.61 -5.56
N ASN A 63 5.41 11.09 -5.87
CA ASN A 63 5.15 9.65 -5.83
C ASN A 63 5.31 8.94 -7.19
N TYR A 64 5.22 9.67 -8.31
CA TYR A 64 5.17 9.04 -9.63
C TYR A 64 6.04 9.69 -10.72
N LEU A 65 6.21 11.02 -10.73
CA LEU A 65 6.85 11.70 -11.88
C LEU A 65 8.30 12.12 -11.64
N CYS A 66 8.74 12.19 -10.39
CA CYS A 66 10.10 12.61 -10.08
C CYS A 66 11.10 11.62 -10.71
N PRO A 67 12.10 12.09 -11.48
CA PRO A 67 13.07 11.21 -12.15
C PRO A 67 13.91 10.33 -11.20
N ARG A 68 13.93 10.67 -9.92
CA ARG A 68 14.64 9.90 -8.88
C ARG A 68 13.91 8.62 -8.48
N ILE A 69 12.67 8.43 -8.93
CA ILE A 69 11.84 7.28 -8.60
C ILE A 69 12.26 6.09 -9.46
N ASN A 70 12.47 4.95 -8.81
CA ASN A 70 12.77 3.69 -9.47
C ASN A 70 11.48 2.95 -9.81
N HIS A 71 11.20 2.78 -11.10
CA HIS A 71 10.00 2.11 -11.61
C HIS A 71 10.16 0.59 -11.83
N LYS A 72 11.32 0.01 -11.53
CA LYS A 72 11.54 -1.44 -11.64
C LYS A 72 10.70 -2.22 -10.63
N ASP A 73 10.49 -3.50 -10.88
CA ASP A 73 9.82 -4.37 -9.92
C ASP A 73 10.59 -4.48 -8.60
N PHE A 74 9.86 -4.82 -7.52
CA PHE A 74 10.44 -5.08 -6.22
C PHE A 74 11.16 -6.43 -6.21
N THR A 75 12.41 -6.44 -5.71
CA THR A 75 13.17 -7.67 -5.54
C THR A 75 12.79 -8.38 -4.24
N GLN A 76 13.20 -9.65 -4.12
CA GLN A 76 12.94 -10.45 -2.92
C GLN A 76 13.65 -9.87 -1.69
N GLU A 77 14.86 -9.35 -1.87
CA GLU A 77 15.64 -8.69 -0.82
C GLU A 77 14.96 -7.40 -0.36
N GLU A 78 14.38 -6.63 -1.29
CA GLU A 78 13.57 -5.46 -0.95
C GLU A 78 12.34 -5.87 -0.14
N ASP A 79 11.65 -6.96 -0.51
CA ASP A 79 10.48 -7.45 0.22
C ASP A 79 10.80 -7.85 1.66
N GLU A 80 11.90 -8.58 1.86
CA GLU A 80 12.39 -8.97 3.18
C GLU A 80 12.73 -7.76 4.03
N LEU A 81 13.40 -6.77 3.43
CA LEU A 81 13.70 -5.52 4.10
C LEU A 81 12.43 -4.75 4.47
N ILE A 82 11.42 -4.70 3.60
CA ILE A 82 10.14 -4.04 3.90
C ILE A 82 9.49 -4.65 5.14
N LEU A 83 9.41 -5.99 5.21
CA LEU A 83 8.80 -6.69 6.34
C LEU A 83 9.59 -6.47 7.64
N LYS A 84 10.91 -6.58 7.57
CA LYS A 84 11.80 -6.32 8.72
C LYS A 84 11.68 -4.89 9.22
N GLN A 85 11.63 -3.90 8.33
CA GLN A 85 11.56 -2.50 8.75
C GLN A 85 10.17 -2.12 9.24
N PHE A 86 9.12 -2.77 8.73
CA PHE A 86 7.77 -2.60 9.24
C PHE A 86 7.64 -3.13 10.68
N SER A 87 8.27 -4.26 11.03
CA SER A 87 8.23 -4.76 12.41
C SER A 87 8.92 -3.83 13.42
N ILE A 88 9.90 -3.04 12.96
CA ILE A 88 10.62 -2.07 13.79
C ILE A 88 9.90 -0.72 13.86
N HIS A 89 9.45 -0.20 12.71
CA HIS A 89 8.96 1.18 12.58
C HIS A 89 7.44 1.32 12.45
N GLY A 90 6.72 0.22 12.21
CA GLY A 90 5.28 0.23 11.93
C GLY A 90 4.93 0.97 10.62
N ASN A 91 3.83 1.71 10.64
CA ASN A 91 3.27 2.42 9.48
C ASN A 91 4.01 3.72 9.08
N LYS A 92 5.26 3.90 9.53
CA LYS A 92 6.09 5.08 9.20
C LYS A 92 6.74 4.94 7.82
N TRP A 93 5.93 4.88 6.76
CA TRP A 93 6.37 4.57 5.39
C TRP A 93 7.46 5.48 4.85
N ASN A 94 7.38 6.78 5.13
CA ASN A 94 8.41 7.74 4.71
C ASN A 94 9.75 7.54 5.43
N ALA A 95 9.73 7.03 6.66
CA ALA A 95 10.96 6.70 7.38
C ALA A 95 11.58 5.42 6.79
N ILE A 96 10.75 4.41 6.56
CA ILE A 96 11.19 3.15 5.94
C ILE A 96 11.75 3.40 4.53
N ALA A 97 11.09 4.22 3.72
CA ALA A 97 11.52 4.53 2.36
C ALA A 97 12.94 5.13 2.27
N LYS A 98 13.44 5.78 3.33
CA LYS A 98 14.82 6.31 3.36
C LYS A 98 15.88 5.20 3.27
N MET A 99 15.52 3.95 3.58
CA MET A 99 16.40 2.79 3.50
C MET A 99 16.44 2.17 2.10
N PHE A 100 15.58 2.64 1.19
CA PHE A 100 15.46 2.12 -0.17
C PHE A 100 15.91 3.18 -1.17
N ARG A 101 16.71 2.77 -2.16
CA ARG A 101 17.19 3.67 -3.20
C ARG A 101 16.09 3.90 -4.24
N GLY A 102 15.56 5.12 -4.29
CA GLY A 102 14.57 5.53 -5.30
C GLY A 102 13.17 4.95 -5.10
N ARG A 103 12.86 4.35 -3.93
CA ARG A 103 11.49 3.94 -3.59
C ARG A 103 10.82 5.01 -2.75
N THR A 104 9.55 5.28 -3.02
CA THR A 104 8.76 6.23 -2.24
C THR A 104 7.98 5.51 -1.14
N GLY A 105 7.61 6.22 -0.06
CA GLY A 105 6.81 5.64 1.02
C GLY A 105 5.50 5.02 0.53
N ASN A 106 4.88 5.62 -0.48
CA ASN A 106 3.69 5.08 -1.13
C ASN A 106 3.94 3.71 -1.78
N MET A 107 5.07 3.55 -2.49
CA MET A 107 5.44 2.27 -3.10
C MET A 107 5.66 1.19 -2.03
N ILE A 108 6.37 1.53 -0.94
CA ILE A 108 6.63 0.60 0.16
C ILE A 108 5.32 0.13 0.80
N ARG A 109 4.40 1.05 1.13
CA ARG A 109 3.08 0.71 1.66
C ARG A 109 2.32 -0.23 0.72
N ASN A 110 2.28 0.10 -0.57
CA ASN A 110 1.57 -0.69 -1.58
C ASN A 110 2.17 -2.10 -1.74
N ARG A 111 3.51 -2.21 -1.68
CA ARG A 111 4.19 -3.48 -1.75
C ARG A 111 3.89 -4.33 -0.52
N TRP A 112 4.03 -3.75 0.67
CA TRP A 112 3.69 -4.40 1.93
C TRP A 112 2.25 -4.94 1.93
N GLN A 113 1.26 -4.12 1.54
CA GLN A 113 -0.14 -4.57 1.42
C GLN A 113 -0.30 -5.76 0.46
N THR A 114 0.48 -5.78 -0.62
CA THR A 114 0.46 -6.88 -1.59
C THR A 114 1.05 -8.16 -0.99
N LEU A 115 2.13 -8.06 -0.22
CA LEU A 115 2.74 -9.19 0.50
C LEU A 115 1.76 -9.79 1.51
N ILE A 116 1.10 -8.96 2.32
CA ILE A 116 0.10 -9.42 3.31
C ILE A 116 -1.08 -10.10 2.62
N ARG A 117 -1.62 -9.51 1.55
CA ARG A 117 -2.71 -10.14 0.77
C ARG A 117 -2.29 -11.49 0.17
N LYS A 118 -1.05 -11.64 -0.29
CA LYS A 118 -0.52 -12.91 -0.80
C LYS A 118 -0.37 -13.95 0.32
N ALA A 119 0.10 -13.56 1.50
CA ALA A 119 0.23 -14.44 2.66
C ALA A 119 -1.14 -14.98 3.12
N ASN A 120 -2.15 -14.12 3.23
CA ASN A 120 -3.51 -14.51 3.63
C ASN A 120 -4.15 -15.48 2.64
N LYS A 121 -3.92 -15.30 1.33
CA LYS A 121 -4.38 -16.24 0.28
C LYS A 121 -3.69 -17.60 0.34
N LYS A 122 -2.44 -17.68 0.81
CA LYS A 122 -1.75 -18.97 1.01
C LYS A 122 -2.35 -19.74 2.20
N LYS A 123 -2.68 -19.03 3.30
CA LYS A 123 -3.34 -19.61 4.47
C LYS A 123 -4.69 -20.28 4.11
N SER A 124 -5.54 -19.61 3.33
CA SER A 124 -6.86 -20.14 2.96
C SER A 124 -6.82 -21.34 2.00
N LYS A 125 -5.76 -21.47 1.19
CA LYS A 125 -5.58 -22.63 0.29
C LYS A 125 -5.02 -23.86 1.00
N SER A 126 -4.20 -23.68 2.03
CA SER A 126 -3.64 -24.79 2.83
C SER A 126 -4.69 -25.51 3.67
N GLY A 127 -5.85 -24.89 3.93
CA GLY A 127 -6.97 -25.51 4.64
C GLY A 127 -7.92 -26.36 3.78
N ARG A 128 -7.74 -26.39 2.45
CA ARG A 128 -8.60 -27.14 1.51
C ARG A 128 -7.94 -28.45 1.10
N LYS A 129 -7.63 -29.34 2.03
CA LYS A 129 -7.38 -30.75 1.68
C LYS A 129 -8.72 -31.30 1.14
N LYS A 130 -8.79 -31.61 -0.16
CA LYS A 130 -9.92 -32.35 -0.74
C LYS A 130 -10.06 -33.65 0.06
N HIS A 131 -11.20 -33.84 0.72
CA HIS A 131 -11.61 -35.19 1.12
C HIS A 131 -11.85 -35.98 -0.17
N GLU A 132 -10.87 -36.78 -0.55
CA GLU A 132 -11.03 -37.83 -1.53
C GLU A 132 -11.87 -38.93 -0.87
N THR A 133 -13.13 -39.06 -1.27
CA THR A 133 -14.02 -40.13 -0.79
C THR A 133 -13.53 -41.46 -1.37
N LYS A 134 -12.60 -42.11 -0.67
CA LYS A 134 -12.23 -43.50 -0.95
C LYS A 134 -13.32 -44.42 -0.43
N LYS A 135 -14.00 -45.11 -1.35
CA LYS A 135 -14.99 -46.16 -1.08
C LYS A 135 -14.27 -47.38 -0.50
N LEU A 136 -14.79 -47.88 0.62
CA LEU A 136 -14.27 -48.96 1.46
C LEU A 136 -14.36 -50.35 0.80
N ILE A 137 -13.30 -51.16 0.88
CA ILE A 137 -13.32 -52.64 0.98
C ILE A 137 -12.17 -53.06 1.93
N GLU A 138 -12.43 -53.98 2.87
CA GLU A 138 -11.68 -54.25 4.12
C GLU A 138 -10.56 -55.34 4.09
N LYS A 139 -9.47 -55.10 4.87
CA LYS A 139 -8.66 -55.90 5.87
C LYS A 139 -8.19 -57.36 5.58
N PRO A 140 -7.20 -58.00 6.31
CA PRO A 140 -6.54 -57.67 7.62
C PRO A 140 -5.00 -57.97 7.83
N LYS A 141 -4.47 -57.47 8.98
CA LYS A 141 -3.33 -57.89 9.91
C LYS A 141 -1.92 -58.24 9.33
N VAL A 142 -0.76 -57.85 9.92
CA VAL A 142 -0.13 -58.30 11.20
C VAL A 142 0.99 -57.32 11.71
N ILE A 143 0.93 -56.98 13.01
CA ILE A 143 1.90 -56.70 14.11
C ILE A 143 3.44 -56.56 13.83
N ASN A 144 4.09 -55.46 14.30
CA ASN A 144 5.12 -55.46 15.37
C ASN A 144 5.64 -54.07 15.80
N ILE A 145 6.03 -54.03 17.09
CA ILE A 145 6.35 -52.93 18.04
C ILE A 145 7.74 -52.34 17.79
N VAL A 146 7.95 -51.01 17.98
CA VAL A 146 9.00 -50.32 18.80
C VAL A 146 8.78 -48.78 18.75
N GLU A 147 8.67 -48.11 19.92
CA GLU A 147 8.90 -46.67 20.16
C GLU A 147 10.20 -46.49 20.99
N PRO A 148 10.77 -45.30 21.26
CA PRO A 148 10.88 -44.02 20.52
C PRO A 148 12.34 -43.44 20.56
N LYS A 149 12.58 -42.26 19.96
CA LYS A 149 13.67 -41.23 20.16
C LYS A 149 14.10 -40.67 18.77
N SER A 150 14.20 -39.38 18.49
CA SER A 150 14.31 -38.17 19.30
C SER A 150 13.81 -36.96 18.47
N ALA A 151 13.06 -36.07 19.12
CA ALA A 151 12.64 -34.81 18.55
C ALA A 151 13.81 -33.80 18.60
N ALA A 152 14.21 -33.29 17.44
CA ALA A 152 14.90 -32.01 17.36
C ALA A 152 13.82 -30.93 17.12
N PRO A 153 13.62 -29.96 18.02
CA PRO A 153 12.71 -28.86 17.75
C PRO A 153 13.35 -27.99 16.66
N SER A 154 12.81 -28.05 15.44
CA SER A 154 13.06 -27.02 14.44
C SER A 154 12.59 -25.69 15.03
N GLN A 155 13.54 -24.79 15.19
CA GLN A 155 13.32 -23.43 15.65
C GLN A 155 12.09 -22.84 14.92
N PRO A 156 11.10 -22.27 15.64
CA PRO A 156 9.98 -21.63 14.99
C PRO A 156 10.52 -20.50 14.12
N ASN A 157 10.11 -20.50 12.85
CA ASN A 157 10.48 -19.46 11.90
C ASN A 157 10.08 -18.10 12.51
N VAL A 158 11.05 -17.22 12.73
CA VAL A 158 10.83 -15.84 13.21
C VAL A 158 9.79 -15.10 12.35
N PHE A 159 9.61 -15.54 11.10
CA PHE A 159 8.59 -15.07 10.17
C PHE A 159 7.15 -15.42 10.58
N ASP A 160 6.92 -16.58 11.20
CA ASP A 160 5.59 -17.01 11.67
C ASP A 160 5.24 -16.40 13.03
N ALA A 161 6.24 -16.21 13.90
CA ALA A 161 6.05 -15.62 15.23
C ALA A 161 5.72 -14.12 15.17
N LEU A 162 6.41 -13.35 14.32
CA LEU A 162 6.11 -11.92 14.08
C LEU A 162 4.76 -11.71 13.38
N PHE A 163 4.23 -12.75 12.71
CA PHE A 163 2.98 -12.70 11.96
C PHE A 163 1.75 -13.17 12.76
N THR A 164 1.93 -13.75 13.95
CA THR A 164 0.83 -14.27 14.78
C THR A 164 0.53 -13.39 16.00
N MET A 165 1.45 -12.50 16.41
CA MET A 165 1.32 -11.69 17.65
C MET A 165 0.89 -10.23 17.46
N MET A 166 0.31 -9.88 16.32
CA MET A 166 -0.41 -8.62 16.16
C MET A 166 -1.81 -8.95 15.65
N ASP A 167 -2.78 -9.05 16.57
CA ASP A 167 -4.21 -9.12 16.24
C ASP A 167 -4.58 -7.93 15.36
N TYR A 168 -4.58 -8.19 14.06
CA TYR A 168 -4.70 -7.20 12.99
C TYR A 168 -6.12 -6.61 12.88
N ASP A 169 -7.06 -7.12 13.67
CA ASP A 169 -8.41 -6.58 13.81
C ASP A 169 -8.44 -5.24 14.56
N GLN A 170 -7.40 -4.91 15.35
CA GLN A 170 -7.33 -3.62 16.04
C GLN A 170 -6.87 -2.46 15.11
N ILE A 171 -6.04 -2.74 14.10
CA ILE A 171 -5.41 -1.69 13.26
C ILE A 171 -6.33 -1.27 12.09
N LEU A 172 -7.25 -2.14 11.66
CA LEU A 172 -8.26 -1.80 10.65
C LEU A 172 -9.43 -0.96 11.22
N ASN A 173 -9.64 -0.96 12.54
CA ASN A 173 -10.75 -0.26 13.16
C ASN A 173 -10.47 1.24 13.45
N ASP A 174 -9.21 1.65 13.57
CA ASP A 174 -8.87 3.08 13.76
C ASP A 174 -8.78 3.90 12.45
N ASP A 175 -9.07 3.28 11.29
CA ASP A 175 -9.21 3.98 10.00
C ASP A 175 -10.70 4.14 9.59
N GLN A 176 -11.65 3.88 10.50
CA GLN A 176 -13.08 4.16 10.28
C GLN A 176 -13.39 5.68 10.25
N PHE A 177 -12.40 6.54 10.52
CA PHE A 177 -12.52 7.99 10.36
C PHE A 177 -12.36 8.46 8.89
N LEU A 178 -12.02 7.59 7.93
CA LEU A 178 -11.88 7.99 6.52
C LEU A 178 -12.76 7.22 5.51
N MET A 179 -13.77 6.48 5.99
CA MET A 179 -14.83 5.90 5.14
C MET A 179 -16.26 6.36 5.54
N SER A 180 -16.41 7.34 6.44
CA SER A 180 -17.71 7.87 6.89
C SER A 180 -18.12 9.22 6.28
N PHE A 181 -17.37 9.78 5.31
CA PHE A 181 -17.69 11.08 4.68
C PHE A 181 -18.02 11.03 3.18
N VAL A 182 -18.51 9.89 2.69
CA VAL A 182 -19.21 9.82 1.39
C VAL A 182 -20.54 9.11 1.60
N GLY A 183 -21.60 9.88 1.91
CA GLY A 183 -22.95 9.35 1.90
C GLY A 183 -23.94 9.98 2.87
N LYS A 184 -24.10 11.31 2.87
CA LYS A 184 -25.35 11.97 3.29
C LYS A 184 -25.53 13.30 2.55
N SER A 185 -26.28 13.28 1.45
CA SER A 185 -27.23 14.36 1.12
C SER A 185 -28.13 13.90 -0.03
N ALA A 186 -29.22 13.23 0.34
CA ALA A 186 -30.43 13.15 -0.46
C ALA A 186 -31.60 13.32 0.53
N ASN A 187 -32.53 14.22 0.17
CA ASN A 187 -33.83 14.52 0.77
C ASN A 187 -33.85 15.28 2.11
N ALA A 188 -33.99 16.60 2.00
CA ALA A 188 -35.17 17.36 2.46
C ALA A 188 -35.12 18.77 1.85
#